data_AF-A0A916YLP3-F1
#
_entry.id   AF-A0A916YLP3-F1
#
_cell.length_a   1.000
_cell.length_b   1.000
_cell.length_c   1.000
_cell.angle_alpha   90.00
_cell.angle_beta   90.00
_cell.angle_gamma   90.00
#
_symmetry.space_group_name_H-M   'P 1'
#
loop_
_entity.id
_entity.type
_entity.pdbx_description
1 polymer ?
#
loop_
_entity_poly.entity_id
_entity_poly.type
_entity_poly.pdbx_seq_one_letter_code
_entity_poly.pdbx_strand_id
1 'polypeptide(L)'
;MADSTHDTSRIMDGARTSLAVNRTGGYHRGSIGAGSARLKKEHAAAKLKRIFIAIATIVVAAMGFGLFVSALGFEGLFITVLLAVVAVWVLSRYPKIKAPKAATLSRGDLQQNVAKTELWLEHQRPALPAPAVTLVDQIGVQLDGLGVQLQGLDENTPAAVSVRNLVTRDLPEVVSSYTKIPRHLRSQESAGSTPDSQVTESLKSISREIDTVTRQLAEGDLDALAVRTRYLDYKYGSAMDETPALPPPGAPDPALPPVSPAPKALGETDSLTPEYSPKEN
;
A
#
# COMPACT_ATOMS: atom_id res chain seq x y z
N MET A 1 11.70 50.05 39.25
CA MET A 1 12.08 48.73 38.71
C MET A 1 10.83 48.16 38.05
N ALA A 2 10.85 47.97 36.73
CA ALA A 2 9.70 47.41 36.02
C ALA A 2 9.58 45.91 36.31
N ASP A 3 8.36 45.44 36.54
CA ASP A 3 8.05 44.07 36.95
C ASP A 3 8.22 43.09 35.78
N SER A 4 9.37 42.43 35.72
CA SER A 4 9.75 41.44 34.70
C SER A 4 8.98 40.11 34.80
N THR A 5 8.13 39.97 35.83
CA THR A 5 7.33 38.77 36.06
C THR A 5 6.26 38.59 34.98
N HIS A 6 5.70 39.70 34.47
CA HIS A 6 4.67 39.65 33.44
C HIS A 6 5.22 39.25 32.05
N ASP A 7 6.46 39.61 31.75
CA ASP A 7 7.13 39.20 30.51
C ASP A 7 7.48 37.70 30.53
N THR A 8 7.86 37.19 31.71
CA THR A 8 8.20 35.78 31.91
C THR A 8 7.01 34.85 31.67
N SER A 9 5.82 35.21 32.17
CA SER A 9 4.60 34.40 31.95
C SER A 9 4.21 34.35 30.47
N ARG A 10 4.31 35.47 29.76
CA ARG A 10 4.04 35.55 28.32
C ARG A 10 5.01 34.71 27.48
N ILE A 11 6.28 34.69 27.86
CA ILE A 11 7.31 33.87 27.20
C ILE A 11 7.06 32.38 27.47
N MET A 12 6.72 32.00 28.70
CA MET A 12 6.42 30.62 29.06
C MET A 12 5.17 30.09 28.34
N ASP A 13 4.12 30.90 28.20
CA ASP A 13 2.92 30.53 27.45
C ASP A 13 3.19 30.43 25.94
N GLY A 14 4.01 31.34 25.39
CA GLY A 14 4.49 31.25 24.02
C GLY A 14 5.33 29.99 23.77
N ALA A 15 6.19 29.61 24.72
CA ALA A 15 7.02 28.41 24.65
C ALA A 15 6.20 27.12 24.76
N ARG A 16 5.17 27.08 25.62
CA ARG A 16 4.24 25.94 25.71
C ARG A 16 3.44 25.77 24.42
N THR A 17 2.99 26.88 23.85
CA THR A 17 2.26 26.89 22.57
C THR A 17 3.15 26.41 21.43
N SER A 18 4.40 26.89 21.34
CA SER A 18 5.33 26.44 20.31
C SER A 18 5.74 24.98 20.46
N LEU A 19 5.86 24.49 21.70
CA LEU A 19 6.17 23.08 21.98
C LEU A 19 4.98 22.16 21.67
N ALA A 20 3.74 22.59 21.94
CA ALA A 20 2.54 21.89 21.51
C ALA A 20 2.42 21.83 19.96
N VAL A 21 2.75 22.93 19.28
CA VAL A 21 2.82 22.99 17.81
C VAL A 21 3.93 22.08 17.26
N ASN A 22 5.10 22.04 17.90
CA ASN A 22 6.18 21.14 17.48
C ASN A 22 5.88 19.66 17.74
N ARG A 23 5.22 19.33 18.86
CA ARG A 23 4.73 17.96 19.13
C ARG A 23 3.68 17.49 18.13
N THR A 24 2.98 18.42 17.48
CA THR A 24 1.99 18.16 16.42
C THR A 24 2.57 18.31 14.99
N GLY A 25 3.90 18.40 14.85
CA GLY A 25 4.59 18.37 13.54
C GLY A 25 5.16 19.71 13.05
N GLY A 26 5.08 20.78 13.84
CA GLY A 26 5.71 22.08 13.54
C GLY A 26 5.03 22.90 12.43
N TYR A 27 5.57 24.10 12.16
CA TYR A 27 5.11 25.01 11.08
C TYR A 27 5.48 24.52 9.67
N HIS A 28 6.27 23.45 9.58
CA HIS A 28 6.52 22.71 8.35
C HIS A 28 5.77 21.39 8.47
N ARG A 29 4.43 21.46 8.41
CA ARG A 29 3.59 20.26 8.37
C ARG A 29 4.10 19.39 7.21
N GLY A 30 4.71 18.26 7.56
CA GLY A 30 5.14 17.24 6.62
C GLY A 30 3.96 16.63 5.87
N SER A 31 4.26 15.70 4.96
CA SER A 31 3.25 14.91 4.25
C SER A 31 2.23 14.30 5.21
N ILE A 32 0.95 14.28 4.83
CA ILE A 32 -0.18 13.89 5.68
C ILE A 32 -0.09 12.42 6.15
N GLY A 33 0.55 11.54 5.36
CA GLY A 33 0.75 10.12 5.67
C GLY A 33 2.12 9.61 5.25
N ALA A 34 2.50 8.40 5.70
CA ALA A 34 3.76 7.77 5.29
C ALA A 34 3.72 7.36 3.81
N GLY A 35 2.54 7.02 3.28
CA GLY A 35 2.30 6.79 1.85
C GLY A 35 2.65 8.00 0.98
N SER A 36 2.08 9.17 1.29
CA SER A 36 2.42 10.43 0.60
C SER A 36 3.90 10.84 0.77
N ALA A 37 4.52 10.56 1.93
CA ALA A 37 5.96 10.75 2.14
C ALA A 37 6.80 9.84 1.23
N ARG A 38 6.41 8.57 1.11
CA ARG A 38 7.09 7.55 0.31
C ARG A 38 6.97 7.83 -1.17
N LEU A 39 5.79 8.23 -1.67
CA LEU A 39 5.63 8.65 -3.07
C LEU A 39 6.50 9.87 -3.41
N LYS A 40 6.61 10.86 -2.51
CA LYS A 40 7.53 11.99 -2.69
C LYS A 40 9.00 11.52 -2.71
N LYS A 41 9.39 10.58 -1.85
CA LYS A 41 10.74 9.98 -1.82
C LYS A 41 11.05 9.16 -3.06
N GLU A 42 10.13 8.32 -3.53
CA GLU A 42 10.28 7.51 -4.73
C GLU A 42 10.40 8.38 -5.98
N HIS A 43 9.61 9.46 -6.07
CA HIS A 43 9.77 10.45 -7.14
C HIS A 43 11.07 11.24 -7.04
N ALA A 44 11.50 11.61 -5.84
CA ALA A 44 12.80 12.25 -5.61
C ALA A 44 13.95 11.30 -6.02
N ALA A 45 13.85 10.02 -5.67
CA ALA A 45 14.81 8.98 -6.05
C ALA A 45 14.81 8.74 -7.57
N ALA A 46 13.65 8.70 -8.21
CA ALA A 46 13.54 8.58 -9.67
C ALA A 46 14.12 9.81 -10.39
N LYS A 47 13.93 11.01 -9.83
CA LYS A 47 14.55 12.25 -10.33
C LYS A 47 16.07 12.19 -10.19
N LEU A 48 16.57 11.74 -9.04
CA LEU A 48 18.00 11.58 -8.78
C LEU A 48 18.63 10.55 -9.74
N LYS A 49 17.95 9.41 -9.98
CA LYS A 49 18.39 8.40 -10.94
C LYS A 49 18.52 8.96 -12.36
N ARG A 50 17.57 9.78 -12.81
CA ARG A 50 17.64 10.43 -14.14
C ARG A 50 18.79 11.42 -14.24
N ILE A 51 19.03 12.22 -13.20
CA ILE A 51 20.16 13.14 -13.12
C ILE A 51 21.48 12.36 -13.19
N PHE A 52 21.59 11.27 -12.43
CA PHE A 52 22.77 10.41 -12.44
C PHE A 52 23.03 9.79 -13.82
N ILE A 53 21.98 9.26 -14.47
CA ILE A 53 22.10 8.72 -15.83
C ILE A 53 22.56 9.80 -16.81
N ALA A 54 21.97 11.00 -16.78
CA ALA A 54 22.34 12.09 -17.68
C ALA A 54 23.81 12.51 -17.50
N ILE A 55 24.28 12.65 -16.25
CA ILE A 55 25.68 12.95 -15.95
C ILE A 55 26.59 11.82 -16.45
N ALA A 56 26.24 10.56 -16.18
CA ALA A 56 27.01 9.42 -16.64
C ALA A 56 27.10 9.37 -18.18
N THR A 57 26.02 9.67 -18.90
CA THR A 57 26.01 9.74 -20.37
C THR A 57 26.94 10.85 -20.88
N ILE A 58 26.94 12.03 -20.26
CA ILE A 58 27.82 13.14 -20.62
C ILE A 58 29.29 12.77 -20.38
N VAL A 59 29.60 12.15 -19.24
CA VAL A 59 30.96 11.71 -18.91
C VAL A 59 31.46 10.64 -19.88
N VAL A 60 30.62 9.65 -20.21
CA VAL A 60 30.98 8.59 -21.17
C VAL A 60 31.19 9.17 -22.57
N ALA A 61 30.34 10.10 -23.01
CA ALA A 61 30.50 10.78 -24.30
C ALA A 61 31.79 11.60 -24.34
N ALA A 62 32.13 12.30 -23.26
CA ALA A 62 33.39 13.04 -23.12
C ALA A 62 34.61 12.10 -23.14
N MET A 63 34.57 11.00 -22.38
CA MET A 63 35.63 9.99 -22.39
C MET A 63 35.84 9.41 -23.78
N GLY A 64 34.76 9.05 -24.49
CA GLY A 64 34.84 8.57 -25.87
C GLY A 64 35.46 9.61 -26.81
N PHE A 65 35.02 10.86 -26.74
CA PHE A 65 35.59 11.93 -27.56
C PHE A 65 37.10 12.13 -27.33
N GLY A 66 37.52 12.09 -26.06
CA GLY A 66 38.93 12.21 -25.67
C GLY A 66 39.81 11.07 -26.18
N LEU A 67 39.25 9.87 -26.35
CA LEU A 67 39.96 8.69 -26.85
C LEU A 67 40.07 8.64 -28.38
N PHE A 68 39.08 9.15 -29.11
CA PHE A 68 39.01 8.99 -30.57
C PHE A 68 39.37 10.24 -31.38
N VAL A 69 39.23 11.45 -30.81
CA VAL A 69 39.37 12.70 -31.57
C VAL A 69 40.63 13.46 -31.17
N SER A 70 40.74 13.85 -29.90
CA SER A 70 41.87 14.64 -29.38
C SER A 70 41.86 14.65 -27.86
N ALA A 71 43.03 14.80 -27.21
CA ALA A 71 43.08 15.00 -25.77
C ALA A 71 42.21 16.21 -25.38
N LEU A 72 41.21 15.97 -24.53
CA LEU A 72 40.38 17.02 -23.95
C LEU A 72 41.26 17.90 -23.06
N GLY A 73 41.76 19.01 -23.62
CA GLY A 73 42.44 20.04 -22.84
C GLY A 73 41.50 20.73 -21.85
N PHE A 74 42.01 21.75 -21.15
CA PHE A 74 41.22 22.51 -20.17
C PHE A 74 39.92 23.08 -20.76
N GLU A 75 39.92 23.45 -22.03
CA GLU A 75 38.74 23.93 -22.78
C GLU A 75 37.64 22.86 -22.89
N GLY A 76 37.99 21.61 -23.15
CA GLY A 76 37.05 20.50 -23.21
C GLY A 76 36.46 20.15 -21.84
N LEU A 77 37.26 20.29 -20.78
CA LEU A 77 36.77 20.13 -19.40
C LEU A 77 35.71 21.20 -19.07
N PHE A 78 35.91 22.45 -19.47
CA PHE A 78 34.91 23.50 -19.24
C PHE A 78 33.61 23.26 -20.01
N ILE A 79 33.68 22.80 -21.26
CA ILE A 79 32.47 22.48 -22.06
C ILE A 79 31.69 21.31 -21.44
N THR A 80 32.38 20.28 -20.96
CA THR A 80 31.73 19.12 -20.33
C THR A 80 31.11 19.46 -18.99
N VAL A 81 31.78 20.28 -18.16
CA VAL A 81 31.22 20.83 -16.92
C VAL A 81 30.01 21.72 -17.21
N LEU A 82 30.08 22.59 -18.23
CA LEU A 82 28.95 23.43 -18.65
C LEU A 82 27.75 22.58 -19.08
N LEU A 83 27.97 21.54 -19.88
CA LEU A 83 26.94 20.58 -20.29
C LEU A 83 26.31 19.86 -19.09
N ALA A 84 27.13 19.43 -18.13
CA ALA A 84 26.63 18.81 -16.90
C ALA A 84 25.78 19.79 -16.08
N VAL A 85 26.20 21.05 -15.95
CA VAL A 85 25.43 22.10 -15.25
C VAL A 85 24.10 22.37 -15.97
N VAL A 86 24.11 22.49 -17.30
CA VAL A 86 22.88 22.67 -18.10
C VAL A 86 21.95 21.46 -17.97
N ALA A 87 22.48 20.24 -18.03
CA ALA A 87 21.69 19.03 -17.84
C ALA A 87 21.06 18.98 -16.45
N VAL A 88 21.84 19.27 -15.40
CA VAL A 88 21.32 19.36 -14.02
C VAL A 88 20.27 20.46 -13.91
N TRP A 89 20.47 21.62 -14.52
CA TRP A 89 19.51 22.73 -14.50
C TRP A 89 18.18 22.37 -15.19
N VAL A 90 18.25 21.78 -16.39
CA VAL A 90 17.07 21.34 -17.17
C VAL A 90 16.31 20.22 -16.43
N LEU A 91 17.01 19.18 -15.96
CA LEU A 91 16.41 18.07 -15.22
C LEU A 91 15.98 18.44 -13.79
N SER A 92 16.54 19.50 -13.22
CA SER A 92 16.05 20.02 -11.94
C SER A 92 14.72 20.75 -12.12
N ARG A 93 14.51 21.42 -13.25
CA ARG A 93 13.26 22.14 -13.57
C ARG A 93 12.13 21.24 -14.08
N TYR A 94 12.44 20.05 -14.60
CA TYR A 94 11.47 19.05 -15.06
C TYR A 94 11.84 17.63 -14.61
N PRO A 95 10.91 16.81 -14.08
CA PRO A 95 9.45 16.98 -14.15
C PRO A 95 8.86 17.62 -12.89
N LYS A 96 7.96 18.59 -13.07
CA LYS A 96 7.07 19.08 -12.00
C LYS A 96 6.10 17.95 -11.63
N ILE A 97 5.90 17.71 -10.34
CA ILE A 97 4.88 16.78 -9.85
C ILE A 97 3.53 17.30 -10.36
N LYS A 98 2.95 16.64 -11.36
CA LYS A 98 1.54 16.86 -11.70
C LYS A 98 0.77 16.22 -10.56
N ALA A 99 0.04 17.01 -9.78
CA ALA A 99 -0.86 16.48 -8.76
C ALA A 99 -1.72 15.38 -9.42
N PRO A 100 -1.84 14.18 -8.80
CA PRO A 100 -2.69 13.13 -9.32
C PRO A 100 -4.06 13.73 -9.63
N LYS A 101 -4.61 13.48 -10.82
CA LYS A 101 -6.01 13.87 -11.08
C LYS A 101 -6.90 12.85 -10.38
N ALA A 102 -8.08 13.25 -9.91
CA ALA A 102 -9.05 12.31 -9.33
C ALA A 102 -9.29 11.09 -10.24
N ALA A 103 -9.31 11.31 -11.57
CA ALA A 103 -9.41 10.26 -12.60
C ALA A 103 -8.24 9.25 -12.67
N THR A 104 -7.14 9.47 -11.95
CA THR A 104 -5.98 8.55 -11.89
C THR A 104 -5.93 7.74 -10.59
N LEU A 105 -6.83 8.02 -9.65
CA LEU A 105 -6.89 7.35 -8.34
C LEU A 105 -7.39 5.91 -8.46
N SER A 106 -8.13 5.55 -9.50
CA SER A 106 -8.65 4.19 -9.72
C SER A 106 -7.70 3.24 -10.44
N ARG A 107 -6.50 3.72 -10.84
CA ARG A 107 -5.56 2.90 -11.63
C ARG A 107 -4.57 2.17 -10.73
N GLY A 108 -4.49 0.86 -10.88
CA GLY A 108 -3.53 0.01 -10.20
C GLY A 108 -4.13 -0.68 -8.99
N ASP A 109 -3.26 -1.35 -8.24
CA ASP A 109 -3.59 -2.06 -7.00
C ASP A 109 -4.21 -1.10 -5.96
N LEU A 110 -5.10 -1.63 -5.14
CA LEU A 110 -5.81 -0.94 -4.07
C LEU A 110 -4.86 -0.21 -3.12
N GLN A 111 -3.71 -0.80 -2.78
CA GLN A 111 -2.70 -0.13 -1.96
C GLN A 111 -2.18 1.17 -2.61
N GLN A 112 -1.97 1.15 -3.92
CA GLN A 112 -1.52 2.33 -4.66
C GLN A 112 -2.61 3.40 -4.73
N ASN A 113 -3.87 2.99 -4.80
CA ASN A 113 -5.01 3.91 -4.85
C ASN A 113 -5.13 4.70 -3.54
N VAL A 114 -4.90 4.03 -2.40
CA VAL A 114 -4.84 4.67 -1.06
C VAL A 114 -3.71 5.71 -1.01
N ALA A 115 -2.48 5.32 -1.36
CA ALA A 115 -1.32 6.21 -1.32
C ALA A 115 -1.47 7.43 -2.27
N LYS A 116 -2.04 7.22 -3.46
CA LYS A 116 -2.32 8.32 -4.41
C LYS A 116 -3.38 9.27 -3.87
N THR A 117 -4.36 8.76 -3.12
CA THR A 117 -5.44 9.56 -2.56
C THR A 117 -4.97 10.41 -1.39
N GLU A 118 -4.07 9.90 -0.55
CA GLU A 118 -3.39 10.72 0.46
C GLU A 118 -2.65 11.91 -0.18
N LEU A 119 -1.87 11.64 -1.23
CA LEU A 119 -1.13 12.68 -1.94
C LEU A 119 -2.07 13.70 -2.60
N TRP A 120 -3.20 13.23 -3.13
CA TRP A 120 -4.22 14.09 -3.71
C TRP A 120 -4.89 14.96 -2.65
N LEU A 121 -5.28 14.38 -1.50
CA LEU A 121 -5.87 15.09 -0.36
C LEU A 121 -4.94 16.19 0.16
N GLU A 122 -3.64 15.90 0.25
CA GLU A 122 -2.63 16.89 0.65
C GLU A 122 -2.65 18.12 -0.27
N HIS A 123 -2.85 17.91 -1.56
CA HIS A 123 -2.93 19.00 -2.53
C HIS A 123 -4.26 19.78 -2.44
N GLN A 124 -5.36 19.14 -2.02
CA GLN A 124 -6.68 19.79 -1.89
C GLN A 124 -6.85 20.56 -0.58
N ARG A 125 -6.04 20.27 0.43
CA ARG A 125 -6.04 20.90 1.76
C ARG A 125 -6.21 22.44 1.76
N PRO A 126 -5.49 23.26 0.95
CA PRO A 126 -5.66 24.72 0.96
C PRO A 126 -6.99 25.23 0.37
N ALA A 127 -7.76 24.37 -0.31
CA ALA A 127 -9.05 24.73 -0.88
C ALA A 127 -10.22 24.52 0.10
N LEU A 128 -9.98 23.84 1.23
CA LEU A 128 -10.96 23.41 2.22
C LEU A 128 -11.08 24.39 3.42
N PRO A 129 -12.23 24.43 4.11
CA PRO A 129 -12.39 25.23 5.31
C PRO A 129 -11.60 24.60 6.49
N ALA A 130 -11.23 25.42 7.49
CA ALA A 130 -10.42 24.98 8.62
C ALA A 130 -10.89 23.69 9.33
N PRO A 131 -12.18 23.48 9.65
CA PRO A 131 -12.65 22.23 10.27
C PRO A 131 -12.58 21.00 9.35
N ALA A 132 -12.71 21.18 8.03
CA ALA A 132 -12.56 20.08 7.08
C ALA A 132 -11.08 19.68 6.92
N VAL A 133 -10.15 20.63 7.06
CA VAL A 133 -8.71 20.34 7.01
C VAL A 133 -8.29 19.36 8.11
N THR A 134 -8.83 19.51 9.33
CA THR A 134 -8.53 18.57 10.42
C THR A 134 -9.06 17.16 10.15
N LEU A 135 -10.22 17.05 9.50
CA LEU A 135 -10.80 15.76 9.10
C LEU A 135 -9.99 15.11 7.97
N VAL A 136 -9.53 15.88 6.99
CA VAL A 136 -8.64 15.38 5.93
C VAL A 136 -7.31 14.89 6.50
N ASP A 137 -6.75 15.62 7.47
CA ASP A 137 -5.52 15.20 8.16
C ASP A 137 -5.76 13.86 8.91
N GLN A 138 -6.90 13.70 9.59
CA GLN A 138 -7.30 12.44 10.25
C GLN A 138 -7.51 11.29 9.26
N ILE A 139 -8.24 11.53 8.16
CA ILE A 139 -8.48 10.54 7.11
C ILE A 139 -7.15 10.06 6.53
N GLY A 140 -6.20 10.97 6.30
CA GLY A 140 -4.88 10.58 5.81
C GLY A 140 -4.13 9.63 6.76
N VAL A 141 -4.27 9.79 8.07
CA VAL A 141 -3.71 8.83 9.06
C VAL A 141 -4.44 7.48 9.00
N GLN A 142 -5.77 7.48 8.87
CA GLN A 142 -6.55 6.25 8.74
C GLN A 142 -6.21 5.49 7.46
N LEU A 143 -6.04 6.21 6.34
CA LEU A 143 -5.62 5.66 5.05
C LEU A 143 -4.22 5.05 5.12
N ASP A 144 -3.28 5.67 5.84
CA ASP A 144 -1.93 5.12 6.02
C ASP A 144 -1.97 3.77 6.77
N GLY A 145 -2.82 3.68 7.81
CA GLY A 145 -3.08 2.42 8.52
C GLY A 145 -3.67 1.33 7.62
N LEU A 146 -4.66 1.68 6.79
CA LEU A 146 -5.24 0.76 5.81
C LEU A 146 -4.20 0.28 4.78
N GLY A 147 -3.29 1.15 4.35
CA GLY A 147 -2.24 0.80 3.38
C GLY A 147 -1.31 -0.32 3.84
N VAL A 148 -1.17 -0.53 5.15
CA VAL A 148 -0.42 -1.67 5.72
C VAL A 148 -1.28 -2.94 5.71
N GLN A 149 -2.55 -2.84 6.11
CA GLN A 149 -3.47 -3.99 6.18
C GLN A 149 -3.81 -4.57 4.81
N LEU A 150 -3.80 -3.74 3.78
CA LEU A 150 -4.05 -4.17 2.40
C LEU A 150 -2.90 -4.98 1.79
N GLN A 151 -1.74 -5.08 2.45
CA GLN A 151 -0.61 -5.84 1.92
C GLN A 151 -0.90 -7.34 1.91
N GLY A 152 -1.06 -7.91 0.71
CA GLY A 152 -1.30 -9.35 0.54
C GLY A 152 -2.75 -9.78 0.82
N LEU A 153 -3.66 -8.83 1.01
CA LEU A 153 -5.09 -9.08 1.14
C LEU A 153 -5.73 -9.31 -0.25
N ASP A 154 -6.75 -10.18 -0.32
CA ASP A 154 -7.51 -10.35 -1.55
C ASP A 154 -8.36 -9.10 -1.85
N GLU A 155 -8.04 -8.46 -2.98
CA GLU A 155 -8.71 -7.28 -3.49
C GLU A 155 -10.23 -7.47 -3.76
N ASN A 156 -10.70 -8.71 -3.90
CA ASN A 156 -12.10 -9.03 -4.20
C ASN A 156 -12.98 -9.16 -2.96
N THR A 157 -12.41 -9.05 -1.76
CA THR A 157 -13.21 -9.09 -0.52
C THR A 157 -14.19 -7.90 -0.47
N PRO A 158 -15.38 -8.08 0.13
CA PRO A 158 -16.36 -6.99 0.26
C PRO A 158 -15.76 -5.74 0.92
N ALA A 159 -14.91 -5.94 1.94
CA ALA A 159 -14.25 -4.85 2.64
C ALA A 159 -13.24 -4.11 1.74
N ALA A 160 -12.42 -4.83 0.96
CA ALA A 160 -11.49 -4.22 0.00
C ALA A 160 -12.21 -3.41 -1.10
N VAL A 161 -13.36 -3.90 -1.58
CA VAL A 161 -14.20 -3.17 -2.54
C VAL A 161 -14.73 -1.87 -1.92
N SER A 162 -15.17 -1.89 -0.66
CA SER A 162 -15.59 -0.68 0.06
C SER A 162 -14.47 0.33 0.20
N VAL A 163 -13.25 -0.10 0.60
CA VAL A 163 -12.07 0.80 0.64
C VAL A 163 -11.81 1.43 -0.73
N ARG A 164 -11.86 0.62 -1.80
CA ARG A 164 -11.65 1.12 -3.17
C ARG A 164 -12.66 2.19 -3.54
N ASN A 165 -13.94 1.97 -3.25
CA ASN A 165 -15.00 2.94 -3.54
C ASN A 165 -14.81 4.24 -2.73
N LEU A 166 -14.52 4.12 -1.43
CA LEU A 166 -14.25 5.27 -0.55
C LEU A 166 -13.12 6.14 -1.11
N VAL A 167 -12.01 5.50 -1.46
CA VAL A 167 -10.76 6.18 -1.85
C VAL A 167 -10.82 6.74 -3.27
N THR A 168 -11.48 6.03 -4.19
CA THR A 168 -11.44 6.39 -5.62
C THR A 168 -12.67 7.16 -6.10
N ARG A 169 -13.80 7.03 -5.40
CA ARG A 169 -15.08 7.65 -5.78
C ARG A 169 -15.54 8.63 -4.70
N ASP A 170 -15.89 8.13 -3.52
CA ASP A 170 -16.71 8.89 -2.57
C ASP A 170 -15.94 10.10 -2.00
N LEU A 171 -14.70 9.88 -1.54
CA LEU A 171 -13.86 10.92 -0.96
C LEU A 171 -13.43 11.98 -2.01
N PRO A 172 -12.95 11.59 -3.22
CA PRO A 172 -12.68 12.56 -4.28
C PRO A 172 -13.92 13.33 -4.72
N GLU A 173 -15.07 12.68 -4.80
CA GLU A 173 -16.34 13.29 -5.20
C GLU A 173 -16.75 14.40 -4.23
N VAL A 174 -16.78 14.13 -2.92
CA VAL A 174 -17.13 15.12 -1.89
C VAL A 174 -16.26 16.37 -1.97
N VAL A 175 -14.94 16.19 -2.02
CA VAL A 175 -13.98 17.31 -2.08
C VAL A 175 -14.07 18.03 -3.43
N SER A 176 -14.27 17.31 -4.54
CA SER A 176 -14.41 17.93 -5.87
C SER A 176 -15.70 18.74 -6.02
N SER A 177 -16.81 18.24 -5.47
CA SER A 177 -18.10 18.93 -5.48
C SER A 177 -18.05 20.23 -4.70
N TYR A 178 -17.41 20.23 -3.53
CA TYR A 178 -17.19 21.45 -2.75
C TYR A 178 -16.25 22.44 -3.45
N THR A 179 -15.16 21.97 -4.06
CA THR A 179 -14.18 22.87 -4.71
C THR A 179 -14.72 23.55 -5.98
N LYS A 180 -15.72 22.95 -6.65
CA LYS A 180 -16.46 23.57 -7.77
C LYS A 180 -17.30 24.78 -7.34
N ILE A 181 -17.68 24.88 -6.08
CA ILE A 181 -18.48 26.00 -5.57
C ILE A 181 -17.60 27.26 -5.48
N PRO A 182 -18.02 28.42 -6.05
CA PRO A 182 -17.30 29.68 -5.91
C PRO A 182 -17.11 30.10 -4.45
N ARG A 183 -15.92 30.59 -4.07
CA ARG A 183 -15.55 30.89 -2.67
C ARG A 183 -16.55 31.77 -1.92
N HIS A 184 -17.13 32.77 -2.60
CA HIS A 184 -18.07 33.71 -1.99
C HIS A 184 -19.44 33.08 -1.64
N LEU A 185 -19.78 31.92 -2.22
CA LEU A 185 -21.04 31.21 -1.96
C LEU A 185 -20.89 30.10 -0.91
N ARG A 186 -19.67 29.76 -0.49
CA ARG A 186 -19.43 28.58 0.38
C ARG A 186 -19.91 28.77 1.81
N SER A 187 -19.98 30.01 2.25
CA SER A 187 -20.50 30.40 3.56
C SER A 187 -21.95 30.89 3.48
N GLN A 188 -22.56 30.91 2.28
CA GLN A 188 -23.97 31.25 2.13
C GLN A 188 -24.82 30.02 2.45
N GLU A 189 -25.84 30.22 3.26
CA GLU A 189 -26.77 29.15 3.60
C GLU A 189 -27.62 28.79 2.38
N SER A 190 -27.68 27.50 2.07
CA SER A 190 -28.49 26.95 0.98
C SER A 190 -29.14 25.65 1.46
N ALA A 191 -30.46 25.56 1.38
CA ALA A 191 -31.22 24.41 1.84
C ALA A 191 -30.91 24.02 3.31
N GLY A 192 -30.81 25.02 4.20
CA GLY A 192 -30.68 24.81 5.66
C GLY A 192 -29.28 24.47 6.17
N SER A 193 -28.25 24.52 5.31
CA SER A 193 -26.85 24.42 5.74
C SER A 193 -25.91 25.14 4.76
N THR A 194 -24.70 25.47 5.22
CA THR A 194 -23.69 26.04 4.33
C THR A 194 -22.90 24.92 3.63
N PRO A 195 -22.43 25.13 2.39
CA PRO A 195 -21.49 24.20 1.75
C PRO A 195 -20.27 23.85 2.61
N ASP A 196 -19.75 24.81 3.38
CA ASP A 196 -18.66 24.60 4.35
C ASP A 196 -19.03 23.56 5.43
N SER A 197 -20.27 23.62 5.94
CA SER A 197 -20.78 22.65 6.91
C SER A 197 -21.04 21.28 6.28
N GLN A 198 -21.61 21.25 5.08
CA GLN A 198 -21.94 20.01 4.38
C GLN A 198 -20.69 19.19 4.04
N VAL A 199 -19.63 19.83 3.55
CA VAL A 199 -18.37 19.13 3.25
C VAL A 199 -17.73 18.60 4.53
N THR A 200 -17.82 19.35 5.63
CA THR A 200 -17.28 18.94 6.93
C THR A 200 -18.01 17.70 7.45
N GLU A 201 -19.34 17.68 7.42
CA GLU A 201 -20.12 16.52 7.88
C GLU A 201 -19.92 15.30 6.96
N SER A 202 -19.84 15.52 5.65
CA SER A 202 -19.58 14.43 4.68
C SER A 202 -18.22 13.79 4.90
N LEU A 203 -17.16 14.60 5.11
CA LEU A 203 -15.82 14.09 5.43
C LEU A 203 -15.79 13.36 6.78
N LYS A 204 -16.56 13.83 7.76
CA LYS A 204 -16.70 13.15 9.05
C LYS A 204 -17.36 11.78 8.90
N SER A 205 -18.39 11.68 8.06
CA SER A 205 -19.03 10.40 7.73
C SER A 205 -18.05 9.45 7.04
N ILE A 206 -17.27 9.93 6.06
CA ILE A 206 -16.23 9.13 5.38
C ILE A 206 -15.20 8.61 6.39
N SER A 207 -14.73 9.45 7.31
CA SER A 207 -13.76 9.03 8.33
C SER A 207 -14.29 7.90 9.22
N ARG A 208 -15.56 7.96 9.63
CA ARG A 208 -16.20 6.87 10.40
C ARG A 208 -16.35 5.58 9.57
N GLU A 209 -16.69 5.71 8.30
CA GLU A 209 -16.83 4.56 7.41
C GLU A 209 -15.48 3.87 7.21
N ILE A 210 -14.40 4.65 7.05
CA ILE A 210 -13.04 4.13 7.01
C ILE A 210 -12.71 3.34 8.29
N ASP A 211 -13.04 3.84 9.48
CA ASP A 211 -12.83 3.11 10.75
C ASP A 211 -13.64 1.80 10.80
N THR A 212 -14.88 1.82 10.32
CA THR A 212 -15.74 0.62 10.25
C THR A 212 -15.14 -0.42 9.32
N VAL A 213 -14.73 -0.04 8.11
CA VAL A 213 -14.13 -0.94 7.14
C VAL A 213 -12.78 -1.46 7.64
N THR A 214 -11.97 -0.63 8.29
CA THR A 214 -10.72 -1.05 8.95
C THR A 214 -10.97 -2.16 9.97
N ARG A 215 -12.04 -2.05 10.77
CA ARG A 215 -12.43 -3.10 11.72
C ARG A 215 -12.86 -4.39 11.02
N GLN A 216 -13.63 -4.28 9.94
CA GLN A 216 -14.05 -5.44 9.14
C GLN A 216 -12.85 -6.17 8.49
N LEU A 217 -11.86 -5.41 7.99
CA LEU A 217 -10.60 -6.01 7.50
C LEU A 217 -9.90 -6.78 8.63
N ALA A 218 -9.78 -6.16 9.81
CA ALA A 218 -9.12 -6.78 10.94
C ALA A 218 -9.84 -8.05 11.42
N GLU A 219 -11.18 -8.08 11.42
CA GLU A 219 -11.97 -9.28 11.74
C GLU A 219 -11.67 -10.43 10.77
N GLY A 220 -11.60 -10.15 9.46
CA GLY A 220 -11.24 -11.15 8.46
C GLY A 220 -9.84 -11.74 8.66
N ASP A 221 -8.86 -10.90 9.02
CA ASP A 221 -7.49 -11.35 9.31
C ASP A 221 -7.42 -12.19 10.60
N LEU A 222 -8.21 -11.83 11.62
CA LEU A 222 -8.32 -12.60 12.86
C LEU A 222 -8.95 -13.97 12.62
N ASP A 223 -9.97 -14.05 11.78
CA ASP A 223 -10.61 -15.31 11.39
C ASP A 223 -9.65 -16.20 10.60
N ALA A 224 -8.91 -15.63 9.65
CA ALA A 224 -7.89 -16.35 8.89
C ALA A 224 -6.78 -16.91 9.80
N LEU A 225 -6.36 -16.13 10.81
CA LEU A 225 -5.41 -16.57 11.81
C LEU A 225 -5.97 -17.73 12.65
N ALA A 226 -7.23 -17.63 13.10
CA ALA A 226 -7.87 -18.68 13.89
C ALA A 226 -7.96 -20.01 13.13
N VAL A 227 -8.31 -19.97 11.84
CA VAL A 227 -8.32 -21.16 10.96
C VAL A 227 -6.92 -21.76 10.85
N ARG A 228 -5.90 -20.92 10.64
CA ARG A 228 -4.51 -21.39 10.54
C ARG A 228 -4.03 -22.04 11.84
N THR A 229 -4.34 -21.45 12.99
CA THR A 229 -4.00 -22.03 14.30
C THR A 229 -4.67 -23.39 14.48
N ARG A 230 -5.97 -23.52 14.21
CA ARG A 230 -6.68 -24.82 14.28
C ARG A 230 -6.08 -25.87 13.35
N TYR A 231 -5.70 -25.48 12.14
CA TYR A 231 -5.02 -26.39 11.20
C TYR A 231 -3.66 -26.86 11.72
N LEU A 232 -2.88 -25.94 12.31
CA LEU A 232 -1.58 -26.28 12.90
C LEU A 232 -1.75 -27.21 14.11
N ASP A 233 -2.73 -26.95 14.96
CA ASP A 233 -3.06 -27.81 16.11
C ASP A 233 -3.48 -29.22 15.64
N TYR A 234 -4.28 -29.33 14.58
CA TYR A 234 -4.64 -30.64 14.00
C TYR A 234 -3.42 -31.35 13.40
N LYS A 235 -2.57 -30.63 12.65
CA LYS A 235 -1.42 -31.23 11.95
C LYS A 235 -0.28 -31.63 12.89
N TYR A 236 -0.05 -30.86 13.94
CA TYR A 236 1.11 -31.02 14.82
C TYR A 236 0.73 -31.39 16.27
N GLY A 237 -0.47 -31.05 16.73
CA GLY A 237 -0.96 -31.42 18.07
C GLY A 237 -1.30 -32.90 18.18
N SER A 238 -1.86 -33.52 17.13
CA SER A 238 -2.06 -34.98 17.08
C SER A 238 -0.74 -35.77 17.11
N ALA A 239 0.38 -35.16 16.71
CA ALA A 239 1.71 -35.77 16.79
C ALA A 239 2.34 -35.72 18.20
N MET A 240 1.77 -34.95 19.13
CA MET A 240 2.22 -34.88 20.52
C MET A 240 1.42 -35.79 21.47
N ASP A 241 0.14 -36.05 21.17
CA ASP A 241 -0.68 -37.00 21.94
C ASP A 241 -0.41 -38.46 21.56
N GLU A 242 0.13 -38.71 20.36
CA GLU A 242 0.63 -40.01 19.94
C GLU A 242 2.04 -40.22 20.51
N THR A 243 2.16 -40.40 21.83
CA THR A 243 3.30 -41.17 22.34
C THR A 243 3.16 -42.54 21.70
N PRO A 244 4.08 -43.00 20.83
CA PRO A 244 3.96 -44.33 20.26
C PRO A 244 4.06 -45.29 21.43
N ALA A 245 2.92 -45.82 21.88
CA ALA A 245 2.90 -46.95 22.79
C ALA A 245 3.63 -48.05 22.02
N LEU A 246 4.90 -48.29 22.38
CA LEU A 246 5.69 -49.36 21.80
C LEU A 246 4.82 -50.62 21.83
N PRO A 247 4.57 -51.28 20.69
CA PRO A 247 3.78 -52.49 20.69
C PRO A 247 4.44 -53.49 21.65
N PRO A 248 3.65 -54.26 22.42
CA PRO A 248 4.21 -55.28 23.31
C PRO A 248 5.12 -56.22 22.51
N PRO A 249 6.25 -56.66 23.08
CA PRO A 249 7.22 -57.48 22.37
C PRO A 249 6.53 -58.75 21.85
N GLY A 250 6.37 -58.85 20.53
CA GLY A 250 5.76 -60.01 19.86
C GLY A 250 4.63 -59.73 18.86
N ALA A 251 4.23 -58.48 18.64
CA ALA A 251 3.25 -58.17 17.57
C ALA A 251 3.91 -58.27 16.18
N PRO A 252 3.27 -58.91 15.18
CA PRO A 252 3.80 -58.99 13.81
C PRO A 252 3.82 -57.61 13.14
N ASP A 253 4.95 -57.29 12.50
CA ASP A 253 5.22 -56.02 11.82
C ASP A 253 4.27 -55.85 10.60
N PRO A 254 3.45 -54.78 10.54
CA PRO A 254 2.51 -54.57 9.44
C PRO A 254 3.18 -54.14 8.13
N ALA A 255 4.50 -53.89 8.11
CA ALA A 255 5.21 -53.38 6.94
C ALA A 255 5.67 -54.45 5.92
N LEU A 256 5.40 -55.73 6.14
CA LEU A 256 5.77 -56.79 5.19
C LEU A 256 4.52 -57.34 4.45
N PRO A 257 4.45 -57.23 3.10
CA PRO A 257 3.37 -57.87 2.35
C PRO A 257 3.48 -59.40 2.42
N PRO A 258 2.35 -60.13 2.39
CA PRO A 258 2.36 -61.59 2.44
C PRO A 258 3.01 -62.19 1.19
N VAL A 259 3.98 -63.09 1.40
CA VAL A 259 4.65 -63.85 0.35
C VAL A 259 3.62 -64.80 -0.29
N SER A 260 3.26 -64.56 -1.56
CA SER A 260 2.44 -65.50 -2.34
C SER A 260 3.22 -66.81 -2.61
N PRO A 261 2.59 -68.00 -2.50
CA PRO A 261 3.24 -69.26 -2.83
C PRO A 261 3.32 -69.50 -4.35
N ALA A 262 4.44 -70.08 -4.78
CA ALA A 262 4.80 -70.44 -6.15
C ALA A 262 3.85 -71.51 -6.79
N PRO A 263 3.75 -71.56 -8.14
CA PRO A 263 2.78 -72.41 -8.84
C PRO A 263 3.16 -73.90 -8.85
N LYS A 264 2.14 -74.76 -8.68
CA LYS A 264 2.24 -76.23 -8.75
C LYS A 264 2.05 -76.70 -10.20
N ALA A 265 2.93 -77.61 -10.64
CA ALA A 265 3.05 -78.11 -12.01
C ALA A 265 1.86 -78.96 -12.50
N LEU A 266 1.73 -79.02 -13.83
CA LEU A 266 0.78 -79.74 -14.68
C LEU A 266 0.56 -81.22 -14.35
N GLY A 267 -0.67 -81.69 -14.62
CA GLY A 267 -0.97 -83.11 -14.82
C GLY A 267 -2.46 -83.40 -15.03
N GLU A 268 -2.75 -84.12 -16.11
CA GLU A 268 -3.92 -84.94 -16.41
C GLU A 268 -5.20 -84.35 -17.02
N THR A 269 -5.52 -84.96 -18.16
CA THR A 269 -6.62 -84.89 -19.12
C THR A 269 -7.96 -85.38 -18.57
N ASP A 270 -9.09 -84.94 -19.13
CA ASP A 270 -9.92 -85.76 -20.04
C ASP A 270 -11.33 -85.16 -20.28
N SER A 271 -11.82 -85.46 -21.49
CA SER A 271 -13.20 -85.67 -21.94
C SER A 271 -14.25 -84.54 -22.09
N LEU A 272 -14.67 -84.40 -23.37
CA LEU A 272 -16.05 -84.31 -23.92
C LEU A 272 -16.94 -83.12 -23.48
N THR A 273 -17.74 -82.43 -24.30
CA THR A 273 -18.10 -82.36 -25.72
C THR A 273 -19.00 -81.10 -25.84
N PRO A 274 -19.33 -80.61 -27.04
CA PRO A 274 -19.78 -79.24 -27.28
C PRO A 274 -21.30 -79.09 -27.32
N GLU A 275 -21.83 -77.92 -26.95
CA GLU A 275 -23.21 -77.54 -27.30
C GLU A 275 -23.33 -76.05 -27.67
N TYR A 276 -23.30 -75.84 -28.99
CA TYR A 276 -24.21 -74.99 -29.81
C TYR A 276 -24.95 -73.83 -29.11
N SER A 277 -24.54 -72.56 -29.34
CA SER A 277 -25.17 -71.61 -30.31
C SER A 277 -26.36 -70.80 -29.72
N PRO A 278 -26.87 -69.72 -30.35
CA PRO A 278 -26.22 -68.43 -30.62
C PRO A 278 -27.13 -67.19 -30.29
N LYS A 279 -26.57 -65.98 -30.51
CA LYS A 279 -27.17 -64.68 -30.97
C LYS A 279 -28.58 -64.27 -30.48
N GLU A 280 -28.76 -63.08 -29.92
CA GLU A 280 -29.21 -61.80 -30.55
C GLU A 280 -29.68 -60.95 -29.33
N ASN A 281 -29.57 -59.64 -29.21
CA ASN A 281 -29.49 -58.51 -30.13
C ASN A 281 -28.89 -57.32 -29.35
#